data_AF-A0A9E1KMT9-F1
#
_entry.id   AF-A0A9E1KMT9-F1
#
_cell.length_a   1.000
_cell.length_b   1.000
_cell.length_c   1.000
_cell.angle_alpha   90.00
_cell.angle_beta   90.00
_cell.angle_gamma   90.00
#
_symmetry.space_group_name_H-M   'P 1'
#
loop_
_entity.id
_entity.type
_entity.pdbx_description
1 polymer ?
#
loop_
_entity_poly.entity_id
_entity_poly.type
_entity_poly.pdbx_seq_one_letter_code
_entity_poly.pdbx_strand_id
1 'polypeptide(L)' 'MPLTTLDYDLSEDERQIRDTVHRFAAEVLRPAGQALDKLSPDQVIAPDSIFWRVYKQYQGLGLSDIDPDMDPVA' A
#
# COMPACT_ATOMS: atom_id res chain seq x y z
N MET A 1 -13.70 -19.21 3.98
CA MET A 1 -14.13 -18.03 3.20
C MET A 1 -12.88 -17.27 2.79
N PRO A 2 -12.36 -17.40 1.56
CA PRO A 2 -11.33 -16.47 1.10
C PRO A 2 -12.02 -15.13 0.84
N LEU A 3 -12.02 -14.24 1.83
CA LEU A 3 -12.56 -12.87 1.71
C LEU A 3 -11.69 -11.96 0.82
N THR A 4 -10.76 -12.53 0.06
CA THR A 4 -9.76 -11.81 -0.74
C THR A 4 -10.14 -11.71 -2.21
N THR A 5 -11.09 -12.51 -2.68
CA THR A 5 -11.62 -12.44 -4.04
C THR A 5 -13.01 -11.80 -4.00
N LEU A 6 -13.03 -10.49 -3.74
CA LEU A 6 -14.17 -9.68 -4.16
C LEU A 6 -13.98 -9.48 -5.66
N ASP A 7 -14.50 -10.42 -6.45
CA ASP A 7 -14.49 -10.35 -7.91
C ASP A 7 -15.49 -9.28 -8.36
N TYR A 8 -15.10 -8.03 -8.15
CA TYR A 8 -15.70 -6.88 -8.80
C TYR A 8 -15.39 -6.97 -10.31
N ASP A 9 -16.27 -6.46 -11.17
CA ASP A 9 -16.05 -6.42 -12.63
C ASP A 9 -15.02 -5.34 -12.98
N LEU A 10 -13.81 -5.49 -12.43
CA LEU A 10 -12.70 -4.58 -12.66
C LEU A 10 -12.28 -4.69 -14.13
N SER A 11 -11.93 -3.56 -14.73
CA SER A 11 -11.15 -3.53 -15.96
C SER A 11 -9.78 -4.19 -15.79
N GLU A 12 -9.10 -4.46 -16.91
CA GLU A 12 -7.73 -5.02 -16.86
C GLU A 12 -6.76 -4.07 -16.15
N ASP A 13 -6.90 -2.76 -16.38
CA ASP A 13 -6.05 -1.74 -15.77
C ASP A 13 -6.24 -1.70 -14.25
N GLU A 14 -7.48 -1.79 -13.77
CA GLU A 14 -7.78 -1.84 -12.34
C GLU A 14 -7.30 -3.13 -11.68
N ARG A 15 -7.40 -4.28 -12.37
CA ARG A 15 -6.81 -5.54 -11.89
C ARG A 15 -5.30 -5.40 -11.74
N GLN A 16 -4.63 -4.78 -12.70
CA GLN A 16 -3.19 -4.57 -12.66
C GLN A 16 -2.79 -3.63 -11.49
N ILE A 17 -3.56 -2.57 -11.25
CA ILE A 17 -3.36 -1.68 -10.10
C ILE A 17 -3.54 -2.46 -8.79
N ARG A 18 -4.65 -3.21 -8.65
CA ARG A 18 -4.92 -4.04 -7.47
C ARG A 18 -3.80 -5.02 -7.19
N ASP A 19 -3.35 -5.76 -8.21
CA ASP A 19 -2.32 -6.78 -8.04
C ASP A 19 -0.96 -6.15 -7.65
N THR A 20 -0.66 -4.96 -8.19
CA THR A 20 0.50 -4.16 -7.80
C THR A 20 0.41 -3.74 -6.33
N VAL A 21 -0.74 -3.21 -5.89
CA VAL A 21 -1.00 -2.80 -4.50
C VAL A 21 -0.91 -4.00 -3.55
N HIS A 22 -1.49 -5.13 -3.92
CA HIS A 22 -1.47 -6.35 -3.11
C HIS A 22 -0.04 -6.87 -2.92
N ARG A 23 0.77 -6.85 -3.97
CA ARG A 23 2.19 -7.23 -3.92
C ARG A 23 2.98 -6.28 -3.04
N PHE A 24 2.85 -4.97 -3.24
CA PHE A 24 3.49 -3.97 -2.38
C PHE A 24 3.10 -4.16 -0.92
N ALA A 25 1.83 -4.42 -0.64
CA ALA A 25 1.35 -4.66 0.71
C ALA A 25 1.98 -5.92 1.32
N ALA A 26 2.12 -7.00 0.54
CA ALA A 26 2.68 -8.27 1.01
C ALA A 26 4.18 -8.22 1.25
N GLU A 27 4.91 -7.60 0.33
CA GLU A 27 6.38 -7.65 0.30
C GLU A 27 7.04 -6.49 1.03
N VAL A 28 6.37 -5.34 1.13
CA VAL A 28 6.94 -4.11 1.71
C VAL A 28 6.16 -3.66 2.94
N LEU A 29 4.86 -3.39 2.80
CA LEU A 29 4.09 -2.73 3.86
C LEU A 29 3.92 -3.61 5.10
N ARG A 30 3.46 -4.86 4.94
CA ARG A 30 3.22 -5.77 6.08
C ARG A 30 4.51 -6.10 6.86
N PRO A 31 5.64 -6.45 6.21
CA PRO A 31 6.90 -6.67 6.93
C PRO A 31 7.40 -5.42 7.65
N ALA A 32 7.27 -4.25 7.02
CA ALA A 32 7.67 -3.00 7.65
C ALA A 32 6.77 -2.64 8.84
N GLY A 33 5.45 -2.85 8.74
CA GLY A 33 4.52 -2.67 9.86
C GLY A 33 4.91 -3.51 11.07
N GLN A 34 5.20 -4.80 10.87
CA GLN A 34 5.67 -5.68 11.95
C GLN A 34 6.97 -5.22 12.61
N ALA A 35 7.85 -4.56 11.85
CA ALA A 35 9.07 -3.98 12.38
C ALA A 35 8.81 -2.66 13.12
N LEU A 36 7.90 -1.82 12.61
CA LEU A 36 7.47 -0.56 13.23
C LEU A 36 6.72 -0.80 14.54
N ASP A 37 5.90 -1.85 14.64
CA ASP A 37 5.13 -2.19 15.85
C ASP A 37 6.03 -2.46 17.08
N LYS A 38 7.32 -2.73 16.86
CA LYS A 38 8.31 -2.99 17.91
C LYS A 38 9.03 -1.72 18.38
N LEU A 39 8.85 -0.59 17.69
CA LEU A 39 9.54 0.65 17.95
C LEU A 39 8.71 1.55 18.88
N SER A 40 9.38 2.41 19.65
CA SER A 40 8.69 3.50 20.33
C SER A 40 8.28 4.59 19.33
N PRO A 41 7.27 5.43 19.64
CA PRO A 41 6.85 6.52 18.76
C PRO A 41 8.01 7.42 18.29
N ASP A 42 8.93 7.76 19.20
CA ASP A 42 10.11 8.58 18.89
C ASP A 42 11.03 7.91 17.86
N GLN A 43 11.17 6.59 17.94
CA GLN A 43 11.95 5.80 16.99
C GLN A 43 11.24 5.66 15.63
N VAL A 44 9.91 5.62 15.61
CA VAL A 44 9.13 5.56 14.37
C VAL A 44 9.29 6.85 13.55
N ILE A 45 9.32 8.01 14.20
CA ILE A 45 9.45 9.31 13.52
C ILE A 45 10.91 9.73 13.29
N ALA A 46 11.89 8.98 13.82
CA ALA A 46 13.30 9.28 13.66
C ALA A 46 13.67 9.41 12.17
N PRO A 47 14.61 10.31 11.79
CA PRO A 47 14.94 10.57 10.38
C PRO A 47 15.41 9.33 9.59
N ASP A 48 15.98 8.34 10.27
CA ASP A 48 16.48 7.08 9.73
C ASP A 48 15.48 5.92 9.81
N SER A 49 14.27 6.17 10.31
CA SER A 49 13.21 5.17 10.46
C SER A 49 12.85 4.51 9.14
N ILE A 50 12.56 3.21 9.22
CA ILE A 50 12.04 2.40 8.10
C ILE A 50 10.70 2.94 7.57
N PHE A 51 9.95 3.68 8.39
CA PHE A 51 8.71 4.35 8.00
C PHE A 51 8.93 5.24 6.76
N TRP A 52 9.94 6.11 6.81
CA TRP A 52 10.23 7.05 5.72
C TRP A 52 10.68 6.36 4.43
N ARG A 53 11.34 5.20 4.55
CA ARG A 53 11.72 4.38 3.39
C ARG A 53 10.50 3.80 2.69
N VAL A 54 9.57 3.23 3.46
CA VAL A 54 8.32 2.68 2.92
C VAL A 54 7.46 3.79 2.31
N TYR A 55 7.37 4.93 2.99
CA TYR A 55 6.61 6.08 2.51
C TYR A 55 7.10 6.59 1.14
N LYS A 56 8.42 6.67 0.93
CA LYS A 56 9.02 7.00 -0.37
C LYS A 56 8.70 5.96 -1.44
N GLN A 57 8.73 4.67 -1.10
CA GLN A 57 8.37 3.62 -2.06
C GLN A 57 6.89 3.69 -2.45
N TYR A 58 6.01 3.99 -1.50
CA TYR A 58 4.59 4.20 -1.77
C TYR A 58 4.36 5.36 -2.74
N GLN A 59 5.02 6.51 -2.55
CA GLN A 59 4.93 7.63 -3.49
C GLN A 59 5.41 7.25 -4.90
N GLY A 60 6.43 6.38 -4.99
CA GLY A 60 6.93 5.85 -6.27
C GLY A 60 5.94 4.98 -7.04
N LEU A 61 4.85 4.50 -6.40
CA LEU A 61 3.79 3.76 -7.08
C LEU A 61 2.84 4.66 -7.87
N GLY A 62 2.91 5.99 -7.71
CA GLY A 62 2.02 6.94 -8.40
C GLY A 62 0.56 6.90 -7.94
N LEU A 63 0.25 6.11 -6.91
CA LEU A 63 -1.12 5.97 -6.37
C LEU A 63 -1.61 7.25 -5.66
N SER A 64 -0.69 8.16 -5.32
CA SER A 64 -1.02 9.47 -4.74
C SER A 64 -1.62 10.45 -5.75
N ASP A 65 -1.47 10.19 -7.05
CA ASP A 65 -2.04 10.97 -8.14
C ASP A 65 -3.36 10.37 -8.67
N ILE A 66 -3.92 9.39 -7.95
CA ILE A 66 -5.26 8.88 -8.23
C ILE A 66 -6.26 10.03 -8.00
N ASP A 67 -6.94 10.41 -9.08
CA ASP A 67 -7.96 11.45 -9.10
C ASP A 67 -9.03 11.17 -8.02
N PRO A 68 -9.35 12.13 -7.12
CA PRO A 68 -10.41 11.96 -6.14
C PRO A 68 -11.80 11.71 -6.75
N ASP A 69 -11.98 12.01 -8.04
CA ASP A 69 -13.21 11.73 -8.79
C ASP A 69 -13.19 10.35 -9.49
N MET A 70 -12.18 9.50 -9.29
CA MET A 70 -12.30 8.08 -9.67
C MET A 70 -13.40 7.42 -8.84
N ASP A 71 -14.53 7.16 -9.50
CA ASP A 71 -15.66 6.42 -8.95
C ASP A 71 -15.17 5.00 -8.58
N PRO A 72 -15.17 4.59 -7.30
CA PRO A 72 -14.52 3.35 -6.87
C PRO A 72 -15.24 2.06 -7.31
N VAL A 73 -16.24 2.20 -8.20
CA VAL A 73 -17.21 1.19 -8.61
C VAL A 73 -17.72 1.37 -10.06
N ALA A 74 -17.07 2.16 -10.92
CA ALA A 74 -17.50 2.29 -12.32
C ALA A 74 -16.91 1.20 -13.22
#